data_AF-A0A957LVM3-F1
#
_entry.id   AF-A0A957LVM3-F1
#
_cell.length_a   1.000
_cell.length_b   1.000
_cell.length_c   1.000
_cell.angle_alpha   90.00
_cell.angle_beta   90.00
_cell.angle_gamma   90.00
#
_symmetry.space_group_name_H-M   'P 1'
#
loop_
_entity.id
_entity.type
_entity.pdbx_description
1 polymer ?
#
loop_
_entity_poly.entity_id
_entity_poly.type
_entity_poly.pdbx_seq_one_letter_code
_entity_poly.pdbx_strand_id
1 'polypeptide(L)'
;RDGDMLVAIPYYEVYAAYVEPAAALLEEAAGLSQNESLTDYLKKQAQAMRTDDYFDADMAWLDLDSNLDISIGPHETYDDQLAGQKTFYKANVLIVDRAASARLDAFKAAVPFEQANLPVPAAYRPDQTGTMTPIELVDDILRTGQGRAVMEPVAFSLPNDPRVWEAKGAKKVMMRNFADERRSVVLIPLLAAIMDDEVNAWATPDGYFNWVLGHEVGHTLGPRTVMKDGQQVTIQQALGEHYQPIEEGKADITSLYNTIYLREQGVDPETLEAHYAGFLSEALRSIRFGPASAYGLIRSAAWNYFVEKEALVF
;
A
#
# COMPACT_ATOMS: atom_id res chain seq x y z
N ARG A 1 -10.57 6.57 34.05
CA ARG A 1 -11.19 5.97 35.24
C ARG A 1 -12.10 7.02 35.84
N ASP A 2 -13.35 6.68 36.08
CA ASP A 2 -14.28 7.53 36.82
C ASP A 2 -14.52 6.85 38.17
N GLY A 3 -13.85 7.36 39.22
CA GLY A 3 -13.67 6.61 40.48
C GLY A 3 -13.08 5.22 40.24
N ASP A 4 -13.78 4.20 40.71
CA ASP A 4 -13.39 2.79 40.61
C ASP A 4 -13.76 2.12 39.27
N MET A 5 -14.48 2.83 38.39
CA MET A 5 -14.99 2.31 37.12
C MET A 5 -14.05 2.61 35.95
N LEU A 6 -14.03 1.70 34.98
CA LEU A 6 -13.52 1.97 33.64
C LEU A 6 -14.66 2.50 32.77
N VAL A 7 -14.47 3.68 32.20
CA VAL A 7 -15.41 4.32 31.27
C VAL A 7 -14.73 4.51 29.92
N ALA A 8 -15.45 4.25 28.85
CA ALA A 8 -15.03 4.57 27.49
C ALA A 8 -15.63 5.94 27.14
N ILE A 9 -14.77 6.90 26.86
CA ILE A 9 -15.19 8.25 26.45
C ILE A 9 -14.91 8.37 24.95
N PRO A 10 -15.86 8.85 24.14
CA PRO A 10 -15.65 9.07 22.71
C PRO A 10 -14.47 10.01 22.43
N TYR A 11 -13.82 9.83 21.28
CA TYR A 11 -12.67 10.64 20.88
C TYR A 11 -13.07 12.10 20.71
N TYR A 12 -14.22 12.39 20.10
CA TYR A 12 -14.70 13.77 19.93
C TYR A 12 -14.88 14.50 21.26
N GLU A 13 -15.16 13.79 22.36
CA GLU A 13 -15.29 14.38 23.70
C GLU A 13 -13.91 14.55 24.36
N VAL A 14 -13.08 13.49 24.34
CA VAL A 14 -11.72 13.55 24.94
C VAL A 14 -10.85 14.59 24.26
N TYR A 15 -10.97 14.74 22.94
CA TYR A 15 -10.15 15.61 22.11
C TYR A 15 -10.93 16.83 21.59
N ALA A 16 -12.05 17.19 22.20
CA ALA A 16 -12.94 18.28 21.76
C ALA A 16 -12.20 19.59 21.45
N ALA A 17 -11.20 19.96 22.26
CA ALA A 17 -10.41 21.17 22.09
C ALA A 17 -9.59 21.21 20.78
N TYR A 18 -9.33 20.06 20.16
CA TYR A 18 -8.61 19.93 18.88
C TYR A 18 -9.56 19.55 17.73
N VAL A 19 -10.55 18.71 18.03
CA VAL A 19 -11.56 18.23 17.09
C VAL A 19 -12.41 19.38 16.56
N GLU A 20 -12.93 20.25 17.42
CA GLU A 20 -13.83 21.31 16.97
C GLU A 20 -13.13 22.33 16.04
N PRO A 21 -11.93 22.86 16.37
CA PRO A 21 -11.21 23.72 15.43
C PRO A 21 -10.85 23.03 14.10
N ALA A 22 -10.49 21.74 14.14
CA ALA A 22 -10.18 20.99 12.93
C ALA A 22 -11.42 20.81 12.04
N ALA A 23 -12.56 20.45 12.63
CA ALA A 23 -13.82 20.31 11.91
C ALA A 23 -14.29 21.63 11.28
N ALA A 24 -14.17 22.76 12.00
CA ALA A 24 -14.47 24.08 11.46
C ALA A 24 -13.58 24.43 10.25
N LEU A 25 -12.28 24.13 10.31
CA LEU A 25 -11.37 24.36 9.18
C LEU A 25 -11.69 23.47 7.96
N LEU A 26 -12.17 22.25 8.17
CA LEU A 26 -12.65 21.38 7.08
C LEU A 26 -13.90 21.98 6.41
N GLU A 27 -14.81 22.55 7.19
CA GLU A 27 -16.00 23.25 6.66
C GLU A 27 -15.63 24.53 5.89
N GLU A 28 -14.67 25.31 6.39
CA GLU A 28 -14.12 26.47 5.69
C GLU A 28 -13.48 26.05 4.36
N ALA A 29 -12.64 25.00 4.37
CA ALA A 29 -12.04 24.45 3.16
C ALA A 29 -13.10 23.95 2.16
N ALA A 30 -14.17 23.30 2.65
CA ALA A 30 -15.29 22.89 1.81
C ALA A 30 -16.01 24.08 1.17
N GLY A 31 -16.12 25.22 1.87
CA GLY A 31 -16.70 26.46 1.36
C GLY A 31 -15.84 27.16 0.30
N LEU A 32 -14.53 26.91 0.29
CA LEU A 32 -13.59 27.43 -0.71
C LEU A 32 -13.44 26.53 -1.94
N SER A 33 -13.74 25.24 -1.80
CA SER A 33 -13.63 24.25 -2.87
C SER A 33 -14.65 24.50 -3.99
N GLN A 34 -14.20 24.36 -5.23
CA GLN A 34 -15.03 24.36 -6.45
C GLN A 34 -15.32 22.94 -6.97
N ASN A 35 -14.79 21.91 -6.31
CA ASN A 35 -15.01 20.52 -6.67
C ASN A 35 -16.09 19.91 -5.77
N GLU A 36 -17.18 19.42 -6.36
CA GLU A 36 -18.35 18.92 -5.62
C GLU A 36 -18.02 17.73 -4.72
N SER A 37 -17.23 16.75 -5.22
CA SER A 37 -16.85 15.56 -4.45
C SER A 37 -15.97 15.91 -3.24
N LEU A 38 -15.00 16.81 -3.40
CA LEU A 38 -14.16 17.31 -2.32
C LEU A 38 -14.99 18.08 -1.29
N THR A 39 -15.91 18.93 -1.74
CA THR A 39 -16.79 19.70 -0.86
C THR A 39 -17.71 18.78 -0.04
N ASP A 40 -18.27 17.73 -0.64
CA ASP A 40 -19.11 16.75 0.07
C ASP A 40 -18.30 15.98 1.11
N TYR A 41 -17.14 15.43 0.70
CA TYR A 41 -16.24 14.71 1.61
C TYR A 41 -15.81 15.58 2.80
N LEU A 42 -15.32 16.79 2.58
CA LEU A 42 -14.84 17.66 3.66
C LEU A 42 -15.93 17.99 4.69
N LYS A 43 -17.18 18.20 4.24
CA LYS A 43 -18.32 18.42 5.14
C LYS A 43 -18.65 17.17 5.96
N LYS A 44 -18.72 16.01 5.31
CA LYS A 44 -18.96 14.73 5.99
C LYS A 44 -17.84 14.41 6.98
N GLN A 45 -16.58 14.70 6.62
CA GLN A 45 -15.43 14.48 7.49
C GLN A 45 -15.45 15.39 8.72
N ALA A 46 -15.82 16.67 8.56
CA ALA A 46 -16.02 17.58 9.69
C ALA A 46 -17.09 17.06 10.66
N GLN A 47 -18.22 16.58 10.12
CA GLN A 47 -19.29 15.98 10.92
C GLN A 47 -18.81 14.71 11.64
N ALA A 48 -18.12 13.82 10.93
CA ALA A 48 -17.58 12.57 11.47
C ALA A 48 -16.62 12.82 12.63
N MET A 49 -15.74 13.82 12.53
CA MET A 49 -14.85 14.20 13.62
C MET A 49 -15.60 14.63 14.89
N ARG A 50 -16.80 15.20 14.77
CA ARG A 50 -17.64 15.64 15.91
C ARG A 50 -18.52 14.53 16.48
N THR A 51 -18.67 13.39 15.80
CA THR A 51 -19.58 12.30 16.23
C THR A 51 -18.90 10.95 16.40
N ASP A 52 -17.65 10.81 15.98
CA ASP A 52 -16.92 9.55 15.82
C ASP A 52 -17.60 8.52 14.89
N ASP A 53 -18.53 8.97 14.04
CA ASP A 53 -19.14 8.12 13.00
C ASP A 53 -18.60 8.49 11.63
N TYR A 54 -17.61 7.72 11.18
CA TYR A 54 -16.83 7.98 9.97
C TYR A 54 -17.39 7.32 8.71
N PHE A 55 -18.43 6.48 8.81
CA PHE A 55 -18.90 5.66 7.68
C PHE A 55 -19.24 6.49 6.44
N ASP A 56 -20.05 7.53 6.60
CA ASP A 56 -20.46 8.37 5.46
C ASP A 56 -19.32 9.18 4.86
N ALA A 57 -18.35 9.57 5.68
CA ALA A 57 -17.18 10.33 5.23
C ALA A 57 -16.17 9.43 4.51
N ASP A 58 -15.95 8.22 5.01
CA ASP A 58 -15.14 7.20 4.36
C ASP A 58 -15.71 6.80 2.99
N MET A 59 -17.04 6.63 2.90
CA MET A 59 -17.71 6.36 1.63
C MET A 59 -17.50 7.48 0.61
N ALA A 60 -17.61 8.74 1.05
CA ALA A 60 -17.35 9.92 0.23
C ALA A 60 -15.86 10.07 -0.15
N TRP A 61 -14.93 9.73 0.76
CA TRP A 61 -13.49 9.72 0.46
C TRP A 61 -13.12 8.69 -0.61
N LEU A 62 -13.77 7.52 -0.60
CA LEU A 62 -13.63 6.53 -1.65
C LEU A 62 -14.25 6.97 -3.00
N ASP A 63 -15.19 7.92 -3.00
CA ASP A 63 -15.78 8.54 -4.22
C ASP A 63 -15.06 9.82 -4.67
N LEU A 64 -14.00 10.23 -3.96
CA LEU A 64 -13.35 11.50 -4.21
C LEU A 64 -12.74 11.54 -5.62
N ASP A 65 -13.22 12.48 -6.44
CA ASP A 65 -12.66 12.78 -7.77
C ASP A 65 -12.22 14.24 -7.82
N SER A 66 -11.01 14.48 -7.30
CA SER A 66 -10.44 15.81 -7.14
C SER A 66 -8.93 15.79 -7.44
N ASN A 67 -8.33 16.96 -7.69
CA ASN A 67 -6.86 17.07 -7.79
C ASN A 67 -6.18 16.98 -6.42
N LEU A 68 -6.96 17.09 -5.34
CA LEU A 68 -6.52 16.87 -3.96
C LEU A 68 -7.18 15.63 -3.40
N ASP A 69 -6.38 14.76 -2.78
CA ASP A 69 -6.84 13.75 -1.85
C ASP A 69 -6.43 14.19 -0.43
N ILE A 70 -7.38 14.13 0.50
CA ILE A 70 -7.14 14.48 1.89
C ILE A 70 -7.59 13.30 2.73
N SER A 71 -6.67 12.67 3.46
CA SER A 71 -6.98 11.67 4.48
C SER A 71 -6.72 12.31 5.84
N ILE A 72 -7.74 12.44 6.68
CA ILE A 72 -7.60 13.05 8.01
C ILE A 72 -8.52 12.36 8.99
N GLY A 73 -8.00 11.91 10.13
CA GLY A 73 -8.82 11.23 11.13
C GLY A 73 -8.05 10.17 11.89
N PRO A 74 -8.74 9.45 12.79
CA PRO A 74 -8.16 8.38 13.57
C PRO A 74 -8.25 7.05 12.79
N HIS A 75 -7.13 6.56 12.27
CA HIS A 75 -7.14 5.45 11.30
C HIS A 75 -6.47 4.14 11.78
N GLU A 76 -5.18 4.18 12.15
CA GLU A 76 -4.43 2.95 12.43
C GLU A 76 -4.35 2.65 13.91
N THR A 77 -4.29 1.37 14.29
CA THR A 77 -4.23 0.91 15.68
C THR A 77 -2.84 0.47 16.15
N TYR A 78 -1.81 0.57 15.29
CA TYR A 78 -0.48 -0.01 15.55
C TYR A 78 0.20 0.53 16.81
N ASP A 79 -0.09 1.77 17.21
CA ASP A 79 0.52 2.38 18.40
C ASP A 79 -0.17 1.97 19.71
N ASP A 80 -1.34 1.30 19.64
CA ASP A 80 -1.96 0.66 20.80
C ASP A 80 -1.30 -0.70 21.06
N GLN A 81 -0.13 -0.65 21.68
CA GLN A 81 0.65 -1.84 22.03
C GLN A 81 0.05 -2.66 23.18
N LEU A 82 -1.07 -2.22 23.77
CA LEU A 82 -1.74 -2.94 24.84
C LEU A 82 -2.85 -3.84 24.31
N ALA A 83 -3.78 -3.28 23.52
CA ALA A 83 -4.96 -3.99 23.05
C ALA A 83 -5.10 -4.03 21.52
N GLY A 84 -4.36 -3.19 20.78
CA GLY A 84 -4.48 -3.07 19.33
C GLY A 84 -5.85 -2.56 18.84
N GLN A 85 -6.59 -1.84 19.69
CA GLN A 85 -7.97 -1.41 19.42
C GLN A 85 -8.09 0.09 19.18
N LYS A 86 -7.22 0.91 19.78
CA LYS A 86 -7.35 2.37 19.71
C LYS A 86 -6.68 2.90 18.45
N THR A 87 -7.44 3.64 17.66
CA THR A 87 -6.94 4.35 16.49
C THR A 87 -6.28 5.67 16.88
N PHE A 88 -5.38 6.19 16.04
CA PHE A 88 -4.64 7.42 16.28
C PHE A 88 -4.85 8.43 15.15
N TYR A 89 -4.98 9.71 15.52
CA TYR A 89 -5.15 10.79 14.53
C TYR A 89 -3.90 10.96 13.66
N LYS A 90 -4.13 11.03 12.35
CA LYS A 90 -3.17 11.45 11.34
C LYS A 90 -3.86 12.34 10.32
N ALA A 91 -3.07 13.08 9.56
CA ALA A 91 -3.56 13.72 8.35
C ALA A 91 -2.52 13.67 7.24
N ASN A 92 -3.01 13.60 6.01
CA ASN A 92 -2.28 13.68 4.76
C ASN A 92 -3.04 14.65 3.84
N VAL A 93 -2.33 15.62 3.26
CA VAL A 93 -2.81 16.43 2.13
C VAL A 93 -1.99 16.03 0.92
N LEU A 94 -2.67 15.55 -0.10
CA LEU A 94 -2.08 14.84 -1.22
C LEU A 94 -2.49 15.52 -2.52
N ILE A 95 -1.56 15.59 -3.48
CA ILE A 95 -1.84 16.03 -4.85
C ILE A 95 -1.93 14.78 -5.72
N VAL A 96 -3.07 14.58 -6.39
CA VAL A 96 -3.29 13.42 -7.25
C VAL A 96 -2.48 13.53 -8.54
N ASP A 97 -1.64 12.53 -8.82
CA ASP A 97 -0.88 12.44 -10.06
C ASP A 97 -1.72 11.76 -11.15
N ARG A 98 -2.48 12.57 -11.87
CA ARG A 98 -3.35 12.11 -12.96
C ARG A 98 -2.58 11.47 -14.11
N ALA A 99 -1.34 11.90 -14.37
CA ALA A 99 -0.51 11.32 -15.44
C ALA A 99 -0.01 9.92 -15.05
N ALA A 100 0.37 9.72 -13.78
CA ALA A 100 0.73 8.42 -13.27
C ALA A 100 -0.49 7.48 -13.18
N SER A 101 -1.67 7.99 -12.82
CA SER A 101 -2.91 7.20 -12.83
C SER A 101 -3.23 6.60 -14.21
N ALA A 102 -2.95 7.33 -15.30
CA ALA A 102 -3.11 6.77 -16.65
C ALA A 102 -2.16 5.59 -16.93
N ARG A 103 -0.93 5.61 -16.38
CA ARG A 103 -0.01 4.46 -16.46
C ARG A 103 -0.53 3.29 -15.64
N LEU A 104 -1.01 3.55 -14.42
CA LEU A 104 -1.65 2.54 -13.58
C LEU A 104 -2.82 1.85 -14.28
N ASP A 105 -3.62 2.58 -15.06
CA ASP A 105 -4.72 1.98 -15.84
C ASP A 105 -4.21 1.04 -16.95
N ALA A 106 -3.05 1.32 -17.54
CA ALA A 106 -2.40 0.39 -18.46
C ALA A 106 -1.91 -0.88 -17.76
N PHE A 107 -1.34 -0.78 -16.55
CA PHE A 107 -1.00 -1.93 -15.71
C PHE A 107 -2.25 -2.76 -15.35
N LYS A 108 -3.35 -2.11 -14.92
CA LYS A 108 -4.64 -2.79 -14.67
C LYS A 108 -5.15 -3.55 -15.89
N ALA A 109 -5.05 -2.94 -17.07
CA ALA A 109 -5.49 -3.56 -18.32
C ALA A 109 -4.65 -4.79 -18.69
N ALA A 110 -3.41 -4.88 -18.22
CA ALA A 110 -2.52 -6.02 -18.43
C ALA A 110 -2.78 -7.21 -17.48
N VAL A 111 -3.49 -7.01 -16.36
CA VAL A 111 -3.74 -8.06 -15.34
C VAL A 111 -4.26 -9.38 -15.91
N PRO A 112 -5.26 -9.42 -16.82
CA PRO A 112 -5.72 -10.69 -17.40
C PRO A 112 -4.62 -11.41 -18.20
N PHE A 113 -3.78 -10.64 -18.90
CA PHE A 113 -2.64 -11.18 -19.64
C PHE A 113 -1.57 -11.71 -18.67
N GLU A 114 -1.23 -10.94 -17.65
CA GLU A 114 -0.27 -11.34 -16.61
C GLU A 114 -0.70 -12.64 -15.92
N GLN A 115 -1.98 -12.74 -15.52
CA GLN A 115 -2.55 -13.94 -14.92
C GLN A 115 -2.45 -15.17 -15.84
N ALA A 116 -2.73 -14.99 -17.13
CA ALA A 116 -2.68 -16.07 -18.12
C ALA A 116 -1.25 -16.58 -18.39
N ASN A 117 -0.24 -15.72 -18.20
CA ASN A 117 1.16 -16.02 -18.47
C ASN A 117 1.96 -16.46 -17.24
N LEU A 118 1.35 -16.54 -16.05
CA LEU A 118 2.03 -17.06 -14.87
C LEU A 118 2.67 -18.45 -15.15
N PRO A 119 3.88 -18.72 -14.64
CA PRO A 119 4.67 -19.91 -14.95
C PRO A 119 4.24 -21.12 -14.11
N VAL A 120 2.93 -21.34 -14.06
CA VAL A 120 2.29 -22.39 -13.26
C VAL A 120 1.27 -23.15 -14.12
N PRO A 121 0.93 -24.41 -13.77
CA PRO A 121 -0.15 -25.14 -14.42
C PRO A 121 -1.45 -24.33 -14.52
N ALA A 122 -2.23 -24.58 -15.58
CA ALA A 122 -3.47 -23.83 -15.87
C ALA A 122 -4.47 -23.79 -14.70
N ALA A 123 -4.53 -24.86 -13.90
CA ALA A 123 -5.40 -24.93 -12.73
C ALA A 123 -5.07 -23.88 -11.63
N TYR A 124 -3.86 -23.31 -11.64
CA TYR A 124 -3.43 -22.27 -10.70
C TYR A 124 -3.47 -20.86 -11.30
N ARG A 125 -4.11 -20.70 -12.46
CA ARG A 125 -4.35 -19.41 -13.13
C ARG A 125 -5.85 -19.11 -13.23
N PRO A 126 -6.57 -19.02 -12.09
CA PRO A 126 -7.99 -18.65 -12.12
C PRO A 126 -8.17 -17.25 -12.71
N ASP A 127 -9.37 -16.93 -13.19
CA ASP A 127 -9.70 -15.56 -13.54
C ASP A 127 -9.64 -14.68 -12.28
N GLN A 128 -8.91 -13.56 -12.38
CA GLN A 128 -8.74 -12.58 -11.32
C GLN A 128 -9.20 -11.17 -11.75
N THR A 129 -9.97 -11.09 -12.83
CA THR A 129 -10.50 -9.83 -13.35
C THR A 129 -11.32 -9.09 -12.29
N GLY A 130 -11.05 -7.80 -12.11
CA GLY A 130 -11.78 -6.93 -11.18
C GLY A 130 -11.41 -7.09 -9.71
N THR A 131 -10.31 -7.77 -9.40
CA THR A 131 -9.94 -8.09 -8.01
C THR A 131 -8.84 -7.19 -7.44
N MET A 132 -8.36 -6.24 -8.24
CA MET A 132 -7.38 -5.26 -7.81
C MET A 132 -8.05 -4.17 -6.99
N THR A 133 -7.53 -3.95 -5.78
CA THR A 133 -7.88 -2.79 -4.97
C THR A 133 -7.57 -1.51 -5.76
N PRO A 134 -8.48 -0.53 -5.81
CA PRO A 134 -8.19 0.78 -6.40
C PRO A 134 -6.90 1.37 -5.82
N ILE A 135 -5.98 1.77 -6.71
CA ILE A 135 -4.74 2.46 -6.35
C ILE A 135 -4.85 3.90 -6.83
N GLU A 136 -4.43 4.84 -5.98
CA GLU A 136 -4.30 6.25 -6.30
C GLU A 136 -2.85 6.69 -6.10
N LEU A 137 -2.30 7.32 -7.13
CA LEU A 137 -0.93 7.80 -7.12
C LEU A 137 -0.91 9.28 -6.80
N VAL A 138 -0.12 9.65 -5.80
CA VAL A 138 -0.14 11.00 -5.24
C VAL A 138 1.26 11.49 -4.89
N ASP A 139 1.41 12.80 -4.77
CA ASP A 139 2.48 13.42 -4.00
C ASP A 139 1.93 13.90 -2.65
N ASP A 140 2.59 13.52 -1.55
CA ASP A 140 2.21 13.94 -0.21
C ASP A 140 2.91 15.26 0.16
N ILE A 141 2.13 16.34 0.23
CA ILE A 141 2.66 17.69 0.49
C ILE A 141 2.57 18.09 1.96
N LEU A 142 1.74 17.40 2.75
CA LEU A 142 1.65 17.60 4.19
C LEU A 142 1.21 16.31 4.86
N ARG A 143 2.01 15.84 5.82
CA ARG A 143 1.66 14.75 6.73
C ARG A 143 1.82 15.18 8.17
N THR A 144 0.98 14.66 9.07
CA THR A 144 1.04 14.96 10.50
C THR A 144 0.40 13.84 11.35
N GLY A 145 0.52 13.96 12.67
CA GLY A 145 0.06 12.97 13.64
C GLY A 145 0.81 11.66 13.52
N GLN A 146 0.11 10.54 13.65
CA GLN A 146 0.69 9.20 13.55
C GLN A 146 1.44 8.97 12.22
N GLY A 147 1.04 9.63 11.13
CA GLY A 147 1.70 9.48 9.82
C GLY A 147 3.19 9.91 9.80
N ARG A 148 3.66 10.59 10.85
CA ARG A 148 5.08 10.99 11.02
C ARG A 148 5.79 10.23 12.14
N ALA A 149 5.12 9.29 12.81
CA ALA A 149 5.70 8.54 13.91
C ALA A 149 6.53 7.36 13.37
N VAL A 150 7.72 7.18 13.95
CA VAL A 150 8.61 6.02 13.75
C VAL A 150 9.12 5.82 12.32
N MET A 151 8.30 5.23 11.45
CA MET A 151 8.65 4.90 10.07
C MET A 151 7.64 5.57 9.15
N GLU A 152 8.14 6.46 8.31
CA GLU A 152 7.30 7.19 7.37
C GLU A 152 6.81 6.27 6.23
N PRO A 153 5.49 6.08 6.09
CA PRO A 153 4.95 5.24 5.05
C PRO A 153 5.08 5.92 3.67
N VAL A 154 5.23 5.08 2.64
CA VAL A 154 5.17 5.48 1.22
C VAL A 154 3.84 5.10 0.57
N ALA A 155 2.99 4.40 1.31
CA ALA A 155 1.64 4.05 0.90
C ALA A 155 0.79 3.75 2.13
N PHE A 156 -0.53 3.84 1.99
CA PHE A 156 -1.50 3.32 2.97
C PHE A 156 -2.71 2.73 2.25
N SER A 157 -3.47 1.88 2.94
CA SER A 157 -4.76 1.38 2.45
C SER A 157 -5.81 1.67 3.49
N LEU A 158 -6.86 2.38 3.09
CA LEU A 158 -7.92 2.87 3.96
C LEU A 158 -9.28 2.79 3.24
N PRO A 159 -10.39 2.86 4.00
CA PRO A 159 -10.48 2.85 5.46
C PRO A 159 -10.25 1.46 6.06
N ASN A 160 -10.12 1.38 7.38
CA ASN A 160 -10.00 0.11 8.13
C ASN A 160 -11.36 -0.45 8.59
N ASP A 161 -12.45 0.31 8.45
CA ASP A 161 -13.79 -0.08 8.95
C ASP A 161 -14.38 -1.25 8.11
N PRO A 162 -14.64 -2.43 8.72
CA PRO A 162 -15.23 -3.57 8.02
C PRO A 162 -16.57 -3.27 7.34
N ARG A 163 -17.35 -2.33 7.87
CA ARG A 163 -18.64 -1.92 7.28
C ARG A 163 -18.43 -1.25 5.93
N VAL A 164 -17.40 -0.41 5.81
CA VAL A 164 -17.06 0.26 4.55
C VAL A 164 -16.43 -0.74 3.57
N TRP A 165 -15.60 -1.66 4.07
CA TRP A 165 -15.05 -2.76 3.26
C TRP A 165 -16.15 -3.60 2.61
N GLU A 166 -17.19 -3.97 3.37
CA GLU A 166 -18.34 -4.72 2.85
C GLU A 166 -19.14 -3.90 1.83
N ALA A 167 -19.32 -2.61 2.07
CA ALA A 167 -20.12 -1.74 1.20
C ALA A 167 -19.41 -1.36 -0.11
N LYS A 168 -18.08 -1.14 -0.06
CA LYS A 168 -17.33 -0.49 -1.15
C LYS A 168 -15.86 -0.90 -1.26
N GLY A 169 -15.32 -1.58 -0.27
CA GLY A 169 -13.91 -1.92 -0.21
C GLY A 169 -13.05 -0.78 0.35
N ALA A 170 -11.81 -0.73 -0.12
CA ALA A 170 -10.80 0.24 0.30
C ALA A 170 -10.07 0.82 -0.92
N LYS A 171 -9.36 1.93 -0.70
CA LYS A 171 -8.44 2.54 -1.66
C LYS A 171 -7.03 2.46 -1.10
N LYS A 172 -6.08 2.09 -1.97
CA LYS A 172 -4.65 2.17 -1.67
C LYS A 172 -4.09 3.46 -2.25
N VAL A 173 -3.39 4.24 -1.44
CA VAL A 173 -2.78 5.49 -1.83
C VAL A 173 -1.27 5.32 -1.78
N MET A 174 -0.57 5.65 -2.87
CA MET A 174 0.88 5.52 -2.98
C MET A 174 1.53 6.88 -3.23
N MET A 175 2.47 7.25 -2.36
CA MET A 175 3.10 8.56 -2.30
C MET A 175 4.41 8.55 -3.08
N ARG A 176 4.39 9.02 -4.32
CA ARG A 176 5.52 8.97 -5.24
C ARG A 176 6.74 9.72 -4.71
N ASN A 177 6.56 10.96 -4.27
CA ASN A 177 7.62 11.75 -3.68
C ASN A 177 8.30 11.07 -2.47
N PHE A 178 7.54 10.42 -1.59
CA PHE A 178 8.12 9.69 -0.46
C PHE A 178 8.74 8.35 -0.86
N ALA A 179 8.20 7.67 -1.87
CA ALA A 179 8.82 6.48 -2.44
C ALA A 179 10.19 6.80 -3.06
N ASP A 180 10.27 7.91 -3.80
CA ASP A 180 11.54 8.38 -4.38
C ASP A 180 12.53 8.86 -3.32
N GLU A 181 12.06 9.55 -2.29
CA GLU A 181 12.92 9.94 -1.16
C GLU A 181 13.47 8.71 -0.42
N ARG A 182 12.63 7.69 -0.15
CA ARG A 182 13.10 6.43 0.41
C ARG A 182 14.15 5.78 -0.48
N ARG A 183 13.92 5.77 -1.80
CA ARG A 183 14.88 5.23 -2.77
C ARG A 183 16.22 5.96 -2.69
N SER A 184 16.20 7.29 -2.68
CA SER A 184 17.42 8.11 -2.70
C SER A 184 18.20 8.04 -1.39
N VAL A 185 17.54 8.12 -0.23
CA VAL A 185 18.23 8.25 1.07
C VAL A 185 18.45 6.93 1.80
N VAL A 186 17.69 5.89 1.48
CA VAL A 186 17.79 4.58 2.15
C VAL A 186 18.27 3.50 1.18
N LEU A 187 17.60 3.36 0.03
CA LEU A 187 17.81 2.19 -0.83
C LEU A 187 19.12 2.27 -1.63
N ILE A 188 19.41 3.41 -2.26
CA ILE A 188 20.65 3.61 -3.01
C ILE A 188 21.89 3.40 -2.14
N PRO A 189 22.01 3.98 -0.93
CA PRO A 189 23.17 3.73 -0.07
C PRO A 189 23.33 2.26 0.35
N LEU A 190 22.22 1.53 0.52
CA LEU A 190 22.27 0.09 0.82
C LEU A 190 22.74 -0.72 -0.38
N LEU A 191 22.23 -0.41 -1.58
CA LEU A 191 22.64 -1.05 -2.81
C LEU A 191 24.13 -0.80 -3.08
N ALA A 192 24.60 0.43 -2.88
CA ALA A 192 26.00 0.82 -3.08
C ALA A 192 26.97 0.17 -2.08
N ALA A 193 26.48 -0.21 -0.91
CA ALA A 193 27.28 -0.89 0.10
C ALA A 193 27.50 -2.39 -0.21
N ILE A 194 26.68 -2.99 -1.07
CA ILE A 194 26.64 -4.44 -1.29
C ILE A 194 26.91 -4.82 -2.76
N MET A 195 26.40 -4.06 -3.72
CA MET A 195 26.48 -4.34 -5.15
C MET A 195 27.52 -3.46 -5.85
N ASP A 196 27.98 -3.88 -7.03
CA ASP A 196 28.93 -3.13 -7.86
C ASP A 196 28.31 -1.88 -8.52
N ASP A 197 29.16 -1.03 -9.11
CA ASP A 197 28.75 0.21 -9.75
C ASP A 197 27.77 -0.01 -10.92
N GLU A 198 27.81 -1.18 -11.58
CA GLU A 198 26.91 -1.52 -12.69
C GLU A 198 25.48 -1.68 -12.19
N VAL A 199 25.27 -2.49 -11.16
CA VAL A 199 23.94 -2.68 -10.55
C VAL A 199 23.42 -1.38 -9.94
N ASN A 200 24.30 -0.58 -9.33
CA ASN A 200 23.92 0.72 -8.77
C ASN A 200 23.44 1.71 -9.84
N ALA A 201 24.03 1.67 -11.04
CA ALA A 201 23.62 2.53 -12.15
C ALA A 201 22.22 2.22 -12.69
N TRP A 202 21.65 1.04 -12.39
CA TRP A 202 20.31 0.66 -12.79
C TRP A 202 19.20 1.27 -11.91
N ALA A 203 19.52 1.83 -10.74
CA ALA A 203 18.53 2.28 -9.76
C ALA A 203 17.81 3.59 -10.18
N THR A 204 16.79 3.49 -11.02
CA THR A 204 15.95 4.62 -11.46
C THR A 204 14.74 4.84 -10.53
N PRO A 205 14.19 6.08 -10.44
CA PRO A 205 12.93 6.34 -9.75
C PRO A 205 11.76 5.50 -10.28
N ASP A 206 11.58 5.49 -11.60
CA ASP A 206 10.45 4.81 -12.25
C ASP A 206 10.62 3.28 -12.15
N GLY A 207 11.83 2.73 -12.23
CA GLY A 207 12.07 1.29 -12.05
C GLY A 207 11.75 0.79 -10.64
N TYR A 208 12.14 1.53 -9.60
CA TYR A 208 11.71 1.21 -8.22
C TYR A 208 10.19 1.30 -8.09
N PHE A 209 9.61 2.40 -8.55
CA PHE A 209 8.18 2.66 -8.39
C PHE A 209 7.32 1.64 -9.16
N ASN A 210 7.67 1.32 -10.41
CA ASN A 210 6.97 0.34 -11.24
C ASN A 210 7.12 -1.06 -10.68
N TRP A 211 8.26 -1.41 -10.08
CA TRP A 211 8.38 -2.68 -9.35
C TRP A 211 7.43 -2.74 -8.14
N VAL A 212 7.34 -1.67 -7.34
CA VAL A 212 6.37 -1.60 -6.22
C VAL A 212 4.95 -1.73 -6.75
N LEU A 213 4.59 -1.06 -7.86
CA LEU A 213 3.28 -1.21 -8.47
C LEU A 213 3.02 -2.65 -8.93
N GLY A 214 3.98 -3.29 -9.58
CA GLY A 214 3.88 -4.68 -9.99
C GLY A 214 3.76 -5.64 -8.81
N HIS A 215 4.35 -5.32 -7.64
CA HIS A 215 4.17 -6.09 -6.40
C HIS A 215 2.69 -6.02 -5.95
N GLU A 216 2.08 -4.85 -5.96
CA GLU A 216 0.66 -4.69 -5.65
C GLU A 216 -0.25 -5.47 -6.61
N VAL A 217 0.07 -5.42 -7.90
CA VAL A 217 -0.62 -6.24 -8.91
C VAL A 217 -0.40 -7.74 -8.59
N GLY A 218 0.81 -8.13 -8.22
CA GLY A 218 1.17 -9.50 -7.84
C GLY A 218 0.28 -10.09 -6.74
N HIS A 219 -0.15 -9.30 -5.76
CA HIS A 219 -1.12 -9.75 -4.75
C HIS A 219 -2.47 -10.20 -5.33
N THR A 220 -2.88 -9.61 -6.46
CA THR A 220 -4.14 -9.97 -7.13
C THR A 220 -4.05 -11.26 -7.94
N LEU A 221 -2.83 -11.68 -8.29
CA LEU A 221 -2.55 -12.78 -9.18
C LEU A 221 -2.42 -14.14 -8.46
N GLY A 222 -2.54 -15.21 -9.24
CA GLY A 222 -2.39 -16.59 -8.77
C GLY A 222 -3.65 -17.14 -8.08
N PRO A 223 -3.56 -18.29 -7.39
CA PRO A 223 -4.69 -18.94 -6.75
C PRO A 223 -5.08 -18.27 -5.42
N ARG A 224 -6.39 -18.21 -5.12
CA ARG A 224 -6.92 -17.77 -3.80
C ARG A 224 -7.42 -18.90 -2.92
N THR A 225 -7.78 -20.01 -3.56
CA THR A 225 -8.26 -21.21 -2.88
C THR A 225 -7.58 -22.43 -3.45
N VAL A 226 -7.56 -23.51 -2.68
CA VAL A 226 -7.04 -24.81 -3.06
C VAL A 226 -7.92 -25.90 -2.47
N MET A 227 -7.93 -27.07 -3.11
CA MET A 227 -8.53 -28.26 -2.53
C MET A 227 -7.56 -28.92 -1.55
N LYS A 228 -7.93 -29.01 -0.28
CA LYS A 228 -7.19 -29.70 0.78
C LYS A 228 -8.12 -30.72 1.44
N ASP A 229 -7.74 -31.99 1.42
CA ASP A 229 -8.54 -33.10 1.99
C ASP A 229 -9.99 -33.16 1.49
N GLY A 230 -10.20 -32.85 0.20
CA GLY A 230 -11.53 -32.85 -0.42
C GLY A 230 -12.39 -31.62 -0.11
N GLN A 231 -11.86 -30.64 0.64
CA GLN A 231 -12.53 -29.37 0.94
C GLN A 231 -11.81 -28.20 0.27
N GLN A 232 -12.58 -27.22 -0.21
CA GLN A 232 -12.01 -25.96 -0.68
C GLN A 232 -11.67 -25.09 0.53
N VAL A 233 -10.42 -24.67 0.63
CA VAL A 233 -9.92 -23.77 1.66
C VAL A 233 -9.19 -22.60 1.01
N THR A 234 -9.05 -21.48 1.71
CA THR A 234 -8.21 -20.36 1.23
C THR A 234 -6.73 -20.74 1.26
N ILE A 235 -5.90 -20.10 0.43
CA ILE A 235 -4.44 -20.31 0.49
C ILE A 235 -3.89 -19.96 1.88
N GLN A 236 -4.42 -18.93 2.53
CA GLN A 236 -4.09 -18.58 3.91
C GLN A 236 -4.40 -19.71 4.90
N GLN A 237 -5.59 -20.31 4.83
CA GLN A 237 -5.96 -21.45 5.67
C GLN A 237 -5.07 -22.67 5.38
N ALA A 238 -4.65 -22.86 4.12
CA ALA A 238 -3.80 -23.97 3.74
C ALA A 238 -2.37 -23.83 4.27
N LEU A 239 -1.80 -22.61 4.21
CA LEU A 239 -0.40 -22.31 4.56
C LEU A 239 -0.19 -21.91 6.03
N GLY A 240 -1.23 -21.49 6.74
CA GLY A 240 -1.14 -21.11 8.15
C GLY A 240 -0.13 -19.98 8.39
N GLU A 241 0.79 -20.19 9.33
CA GLU A 241 1.81 -19.20 9.71
C GLU A 241 2.77 -18.80 8.58
N HIS A 242 2.91 -19.65 7.55
CA HIS A 242 3.77 -19.37 6.40
C HIS A 242 3.10 -18.52 5.34
N TYR A 243 1.79 -18.27 5.44
CA TYR A 243 1.05 -17.54 4.41
C TYR A 243 1.64 -16.16 4.13
N GLN A 244 1.79 -15.34 5.17
CA GLN A 244 2.18 -13.93 5.02
C GLN A 244 3.53 -13.78 4.30
N PRO A 245 4.63 -14.42 4.76
CA PRO A 245 5.89 -14.39 4.02
C PRO A 245 5.74 -14.88 2.58
N ILE A 246 5.05 -16.01 2.33
CA ILE A 246 4.93 -16.59 0.99
C ILE A 246 4.15 -15.67 0.04
N GLU A 247 3.08 -15.04 0.52
CA GLU A 247 2.26 -14.11 -0.28
C GLU A 247 3.05 -12.86 -0.69
N GLU A 248 3.87 -12.32 0.22
CA GLU A 248 4.77 -11.19 -0.06
C GLU A 248 5.85 -11.56 -1.08
N GLY A 249 6.46 -12.75 -0.97
CA GLY A 249 7.42 -13.23 -1.96
C GLY A 249 6.79 -13.53 -3.31
N LYS A 250 5.55 -14.06 -3.31
CA LYS A 250 4.78 -14.26 -4.54
C LYS A 250 4.60 -12.92 -5.24
N ALA A 251 4.14 -11.89 -4.52
CA ALA A 251 3.99 -10.55 -5.08
C ALA A 251 5.31 -9.96 -5.61
N ASP A 252 6.40 -10.04 -4.83
CA ASP A 252 7.74 -9.57 -5.23
C ASP A 252 8.23 -10.25 -6.51
N ILE A 253 8.18 -11.58 -6.58
CA ILE A 253 8.73 -12.36 -7.69
C ILE A 253 7.81 -12.31 -8.92
N THR A 254 6.49 -12.30 -8.73
CA THR A 254 5.53 -12.13 -9.83
C THR A 254 5.69 -10.76 -10.49
N SER A 255 5.97 -9.70 -9.71
CA SER A 255 6.31 -8.37 -10.28
C SER A 255 7.50 -8.47 -11.25
N LEU A 256 8.63 -9.02 -10.78
CA LEU A 256 9.83 -9.17 -11.62
C LEU A 256 9.60 -10.03 -12.86
N TYR A 257 8.83 -11.11 -12.73
CA TYR A 257 8.50 -11.99 -13.83
C TYR A 257 7.62 -11.30 -14.88
N ASN A 258 6.59 -10.58 -14.44
CA ASN A 258 5.63 -9.95 -15.34
C ASN A 258 6.17 -8.70 -16.04
N THR A 259 7.15 -8.01 -15.45
CA THR A 259 7.81 -6.87 -16.11
C THR A 259 8.34 -7.23 -17.49
N ILE A 260 8.79 -8.48 -17.72
CA ILE A 260 9.20 -8.95 -19.05
C ILE A 260 8.08 -8.73 -20.08
N TYR A 261 6.86 -9.14 -19.74
CA TYR A 261 5.70 -9.03 -20.62
C TYR A 261 5.15 -7.60 -20.72
N LEU A 262 5.14 -6.87 -19.60
CA LEU A 262 4.69 -5.48 -19.59
C LEU A 262 5.56 -4.60 -20.50
N ARG A 263 6.86 -4.88 -20.55
CA ARG A 263 7.79 -4.23 -21.49
C ARG A 263 7.51 -4.62 -22.95
N GLU A 264 7.28 -5.91 -23.24
CA GLU A 264 6.94 -6.37 -24.59
C GLU A 264 5.67 -5.71 -25.15
N GLN A 265 4.73 -5.36 -24.27
CA GLN A 265 3.49 -4.66 -24.63
C GLN A 265 3.62 -3.13 -24.63
N GLY A 266 4.79 -2.59 -24.24
CA GLY A 266 5.02 -1.15 -24.11
C GLY A 266 4.24 -0.49 -22.97
N VAL A 267 3.75 -1.28 -22.00
CA VAL A 267 3.08 -0.78 -20.79
C VAL A 267 4.09 -0.19 -19.81
N ASP A 268 5.24 -0.84 -19.68
CA ASP A 268 6.34 -0.41 -18.82
C ASP A 268 7.58 -0.08 -19.68
N PRO A 269 8.00 1.19 -19.79
CA PRO A 269 9.16 1.57 -20.59
C PRO A 269 10.51 1.33 -19.88
N GLU A 270 10.52 1.03 -18.58
CA GLU A 270 11.75 0.83 -17.81
C GLU A 270 12.49 -0.46 -18.21
N THR A 271 13.74 -0.60 -17.78
CA THR A 271 14.55 -1.80 -18.06
C THR A 271 14.30 -2.89 -17.02
N LEU A 272 14.58 -4.15 -17.35
CA LEU A 272 14.48 -5.24 -16.37
C LEU A 272 15.46 -5.01 -15.22
N GLU A 273 16.65 -4.54 -15.57
CA GLU A 273 17.73 -4.15 -14.69
C GLU A 273 17.28 -3.12 -13.64
N ALA A 274 16.46 -2.15 -14.03
CA ALA A 274 15.93 -1.15 -13.11
C ALA A 274 14.96 -1.76 -12.09
N HIS A 275 14.14 -2.72 -12.51
CA HIS A 275 13.27 -3.49 -11.60
C HIS A 275 14.10 -4.41 -10.68
N TYR A 276 15.16 -5.03 -11.19
CA TYR A 276 16.08 -5.83 -10.38
C TYR A 276 16.76 -4.97 -9.31
N ALA A 277 17.29 -3.80 -9.67
CA ALA A 277 17.87 -2.88 -8.70
C ALA A 277 16.84 -2.37 -7.67
N GLY A 278 15.61 -2.09 -8.11
CA GLY A 278 14.48 -1.76 -7.25
C GLY A 278 14.20 -2.84 -6.21
N PHE A 279 14.00 -4.08 -6.65
CA PHE A 279 13.80 -5.23 -5.78
C PHE A 279 14.99 -5.48 -4.84
N LEU A 280 16.21 -5.52 -5.37
CA LEU A 280 17.41 -5.86 -4.59
C LEU A 280 17.68 -4.84 -3.48
N SER A 281 17.53 -3.55 -3.79
CA SER A 281 17.72 -2.49 -2.81
C SER A 281 16.66 -2.54 -1.70
N GLU A 282 15.40 -2.81 -2.04
CA GLU A 282 14.30 -2.98 -1.09
C GLU A 282 14.42 -4.29 -0.29
N ALA A 283 14.95 -5.36 -0.89
CA ALA A 283 15.30 -6.61 -0.22
C ALA A 283 16.36 -6.36 0.86
N LEU A 284 17.46 -5.67 0.52
CA LEU A 284 18.48 -5.28 1.49
C LEU A 284 17.91 -4.45 2.65
N ARG A 285 16.97 -3.54 2.37
CA ARG A 285 16.30 -2.75 3.41
C ARG A 285 15.48 -3.63 4.37
N SER A 286 14.72 -4.58 3.82
CA SER A 286 13.73 -5.35 4.59
C SER A 286 14.30 -6.61 5.26
N ILE A 287 15.37 -7.19 4.73
CA ILE A 287 16.17 -8.23 5.43
C ILE A 287 16.62 -7.72 6.81
N ARG A 288 16.92 -6.42 6.93
CA ARG A 288 17.30 -5.77 8.20
C ARG A 288 16.17 -5.72 9.23
N PHE A 289 14.92 -5.98 8.85
CA PHE A 289 13.81 -6.13 9.82
C PHE A 289 13.93 -7.44 10.61
N GLY A 290 14.73 -8.39 10.10
CA GLY A 290 14.98 -9.68 10.73
C GLY A 290 13.89 -10.73 10.43
N PRO A 291 14.13 -11.97 10.88
CA PRO A 291 13.32 -13.14 10.51
C PRO A 291 11.90 -13.15 11.11
N ALA A 292 11.61 -12.27 12.07
CA ALA A 292 10.26 -12.11 12.62
C ALA A 292 9.34 -11.29 11.69
N SER A 293 9.89 -10.59 10.70
CA SER A 293 9.13 -9.87 9.68
C SER A 293 8.84 -10.78 8.49
N ALA A 294 7.61 -10.78 7.98
CA ALA A 294 7.25 -11.51 6.76
C ALA A 294 8.15 -11.10 5.57
N TYR A 295 8.36 -9.80 5.38
CA TYR A 295 9.27 -9.24 4.39
C TYR A 295 10.71 -9.68 4.61
N GLY A 296 11.20 -9.56 5.85
CA GLY A 296 12.58 -9.93 6.18
C GLY A 296 12.85 -11.41 5.93
N LEU A 297 11.91 -12.29 6.31
CA LEU A 297 12.01 -13.72 6.08
C LEU A 297 12.00 -14.07 4.59
N ILE A 298 10.99 -13.62 3.84
CA ILE A 298 10.83 -14.04 2.45
C ILE A 298 11.88 -13.46 1.51
N ARG A 299 12.31 -12.21 1.74
CA ARG A 299 13.35 -11.59 0.92
C ARG A 299 14.74 -12.14 1.25
N SER A 300 14.96 -12.60 2.49
CA SER A 300 16.15 -13.41 2.80
C SER A 300 16.15 -14.73 2.04
N ALA A 301 15.00 -15.41 1.98
CA ALA A 301 14.86 -16.65 1.22
C ALA A 301 15.06 -16.43 -0.28
N ALA A 302 14.48 -15.36 -0.84
CA ALA A 302 14.66 -14.98 -2.25
C ALA A 302 16.14 -14.66 -2.55
N TRP A 303 16.79 -13.88 -1.70
CA TRP A 303 18.23 -13.57 -1.83
C TRP A 303 19.09 -14.83 -1.85
N ASN A 304 18.89 -15.73 -0.88
CA ASN A 304 19.62 -17.00 -0.82
C ASN A 304 19.35 -17.86 -2.05
N TYR A 305 18.10 -17.94 -2.50
CA TYR A 305 17.74 -18.65 -3.73
C TYR A 305 18.46 -18.09 -4.96
N PHE A 306 18.58 -16.76 -5.08
CA PHE A 306 19.32 -16.15 -6.18
C PHE A 306 20.82 -16.45 -6.12
N VAL A 307 21.41 -16.50 -4.93
CA VAL A 307 22.81 -16.94 -4.76
C VAL A 307 22.98 -18.42 -5.14
N GLU A 308 22.10 -19.30 -4.67
CA GLU A 308 22.13 -20.73 -5.01
C GLU A 308 21.94 -21.02 -6.50
N LYS A 309 21.25 -20.12 -7.21
CA LYS A 309 21.03 -20.18 -8.66
C LYS A 309 22.05 -19.38 -9.47
N GLU A 310 23.08 -18.83 -8.82
CA GLU A 310 24.12 -18.01 -9.45
C GLU A 310 23.57 -16.78 -10.19
N ALA A 311 22.35 -16.34 -9.84
CA ALA A 311 21.77 -15.08 -10.31
C ALA A 311 22.32 -13.88 -9.54
N LEU A 312 22.73 -14.10 -8.28
CA LEU A 312 23.61 -13.22 -7.52
C LEU A 312 24.92 -13.98 -7.26
N VAL A 313 26.05 -13.33 -7.49
CA VAL A 313 27.38 -13.90 -7.27
C VAL A 313 28.18 -13.00 -6.33
N PHE A 314 28.97 -13.63 -5.45
CA PHE A 314 29.85 -12.95 -4.49
C PHE A 314 31.31 -13.12 -4.88
#